data_AF-A0A7W9GWB8-F1
#
_entry.id   AF-A0A7W9GWB8-F1
#
_cell.length_a   1.000
_cell.length_b   1.000
_cell.length_c   1.000
_cell.angle_alpha   90.00
_cell.angle_beta   90.00
_cell.angle_gamma   90.00
#
_symmetry.space_group_name_H-M   'P 1'
#
loop_
_entity.id
_entity.type
_entity.pdbx_description
1 polymer ?
#
loop_
_entity_poly.entity_id
_entity_poly.type
_entity_poly.pdbx_seq_one_letter_code
_entity_poly.pdbx_strand_id
1 'polypeptide(L)'
;MSISSGQLIDHLRALTDRDVPSRRLAADVITDVYDAFDVTEVLVVSYVLVSLAAVETEENCLEAQLNALGAMTERHLLPEATLNRLESIGRDSLPQHLAEYYDGLVEQRDW
;
A
#
# COMPACT_ATOMS: atom_id res chain seq x y z
N MET A 1 -7.88 -8.14 -16.59
CA MET A 1 -6.85 -7.61 -17.50
C MET A 1 -5.55 -7.69 -16.73
N SER A 2 -4.45 -8.20 -17.29
CA SER A 2 -3.18 -8.30 -16.54
C SER A 2 -2.35 -7.03 -16.76
N ILE A 3 -1.64 -6.59 -15.73
CA ILE A 3 -0.66 -5.51 -15.88
C ILE A 3 0.60 -6.04 -16.59
N SER A 4 1.27 -5.21 -17.41
CA SER A 4 2.56 -5.57 -17.98
C SER A 4 3.70 -5.27 -17.01
N SER A 5 4.82 -5.98 -17.11
CA SER A 5 5.99 -5.72 -16.26
C SER A 5 6.52 -4.29 -16.37
N GLY A 6 6.39 -3.65 -17.54
CA GLY A 6 6.74 -2.24 -17.73
C GLY A 6 5.87 -1.32 -16.88
N GLN A 7 4.56 -1.50 -16.93
CA GLN A 7 3.60 -0.73 -16.13
C GLN A 7 3.83 -0.95 -14.63
N LEU A 8 4.07 -2.20 -14.20
CA LEU A 8 4.38 -2.50 -12.80
C LEU A 8 5.63 -1.71 -12.33
N ILE A 9 6.72 -1.77 -13.09
CA ILE A 9 7.95 -1.03 -12.75
C ILE A 9 7.72 0.48 -12.72
N ASP A 10 6.90 1.02 -13.64
CA ASP A 10 6.60 2.45 -13.68
C ASP A 10 5.78 2.89 -12.44
N HIS A 11 4.81 2.09 -11.99
CA HIS A 11 4.10 2.35 -10.73
C HIS A 11 5.04 2.29 -9.53
N LEU A 12 5.91 1.28 -9.44
CA LEU A 12 6.87 1.15 -8.34
C LEU A 12 7.85 2.32 -8.30
N ARG A 13 8.32 2.79 -9.47
CA ARG A 13 9.16 4.00 -9.55
C ARG A 13 8.43 5.23 -9.03
N ALA A 14 7.20 5.46 -9.50
CA ALA A 14 6.39 6.60 -9.10
C ALA A 14 6.07 6.59 -7.59
N LEU A 15 5.79 5.42 -7.01
CA LEU A 15 5.63 5.23 -5.56
C LEU A 15 6.89 5.63 -4.77
N THR A 16 8.08 5.42 -5.33
CA THR A 16 9.37 5.72 -4.68
C THR A 16 9.96 7.08 -5.09
N ASP A 17 9.20 7.91 -5.82
CA ASP A 17 9.69 9.19 -6.31
C ASP A 17 9.93 10.18 -5.16
N ARG A 18 10.86 11.10 -5.35
CA ARG A 18 11.10 12.21 -4.42
C ARG A 18 9.94 13.21 -4.43
N ASP A 19 9.23 13.32 -5.55
CA ASP A 19 8.08 14.20 -5.70
C ASP A 19 6.84 13.67 -4.97
N VAL A 20 6.30 14.48 -4.04
CA VAL A 20 5.16 14.13 -3.19
C VAL A 20 3.88 13.87 -4.02
N PRO A 21 3.47 14.76 -4.96
CA PRO A 21 2.36 14.48 -5.86
C PRO A 21 2.49 13.15 -6.61
N SER A 22 3.68 12.82 -7.08
CA SER A 22 3.93 11.59 -7.84
C SER A 22 3.72 10.33 -6.99
N ARG A 23 4.22 10.30 -5.75
CA ARG A 23 4.00 9.17 -4.84
C ARG A 23 2.52 8.97 -4.52
N ARG A 24 1.84 10.07 -4.16
CA ARG A 24 0.40 10.04 -3.84
C ARG A 24 -0.42 9.51 -5.02
N LEU A 25 -0.20 10.08 -6.21
CA LEU A 25 -0.91 9.66 -7.42
C LEU A 25 -0.63 8.19 -7.76
N ALA A 26 0.60 7.72 -7.55
CA ALA A 26 0.94 6.31 -7.80
C ALA A 26 0.15 5.36 -6.89
N ALA A 27 -0.02 5.72 -5.61
CA ALA A 27 -0.84 4.95 -4.66
C ALA A 27 -2.34 4.99 -5.05
N ASP A 28 -2.86 6.16 -5.46
CA ASP A 28 -4.23 6.29 -5.98
C ASP A 28 -4.44 5.38 -7.20
N VAL A 29 -3.52 5.40 -8.18
CA VAL A 29 -3.60 4.56 -9.37
C VAL A 29 -3.56 3.08 -9.02
N ILE A 30 -2.76 2.66 -8.04
CA ILE A 30 -2.75 1.27 -7.58
C ILE A 30 -4.11 0.87 -6.99
N THR A 31 -4.76 1.76 -6.25
CA THR A 31 -6.13 1.57 -5.74
C THR A 31 -7.14 1.34 -6.87
N ASP A 32 -6.91 1.92 -8.06
CA ASP A 32 -7.79 1.72 -9.21
C ASP A 32 -7.51 0.43 -10.00
N VAL A 33 -6.28 -0.11 -9.92
CA VAL A 33 -5.84 -1.21 -10.79
C VAL A 33 -5.48 -2.50 -10.07
N TYR A 34 -5.60 -2.58 -8.73
CA TYR A 34 -5.21 -3.76 -7.95
C TYR A 34 -5.92 -5.06 -8.38
N ASP A 35 -7.11 -4.93 -8.97
CA ASP A 35 -7.89 -6.02 -9.55
C ASP A 35 -7.16 -6.77 -10.69
N ALA A 36 -6.18 -6.12 -11.31
CA ALA A 36 -5.37 -6.67 -12.40
C ALA A 36 -4.19 -7.51 -11.92
N PHE A 37 -3.86 -7.45 -10.63
CA PHE A 37 -2.66 -8.06 -10.08
C PHE A 37 -2.81 -9.56 -9.86
N ASP A 38 -1.76 -10.30 -10.20
CA ASP A 38 -1.58 -11.67 -9.74
C ASP A 38 -1.00 -11.74 -8.32
N VAL A 39 -0.89 -12.95 -7.76
CA VAL A 39 -0.39 -13.17 -6.40
C VAL A 39 1.05 -12.65 -6.18
N THR A 40 1.89 -12.69 -7.21
CA THR A 40 3.28 -12.22 -7.13
C THR A 40 3.32 -10.70 -7.16
N GLU A 41 2.48 -10.09 -7.99
CA GLU A 41 2.32 -8.64 -8.09
C GLU A 41 1.75 -8.07 -6.79
N VAL A 42 0.74 -8.72 -6.20
CA VAL A 42 0.22 -8.37 -4.87
C VAL A 42 1.33 -8.43 -3.83
N LEU A 43 2.15 -9.48 -3.82
CA LEU A 43 3.28 -9.58 -2.89
C LEU A 43 4.24 -8.40 -3.03
N VAL A 44 4.70 -8.12 -4.26
CA VAL A 44 5.70 -7.07 -4.50
C VAL A 44 5.13 -5.69 -4.18
N VAL A 45 3.95 -5.36 -4.71
CA VAL A 45 3.37 -4.03 -4.57
C VAL A 45 2.97 -3.77 -3.12
N SER A 46 2.29 -4.73 -2.47
CA SER A 46 1.90 -4.55 -1.06
C SER A 46 3.10 -4.43 -0.13
N TYR A 47 4.18 -5.19 -0.36
CA TYR A 47 5.39 -5.08 0.44
C TYR A 47 6.09 -3.72 0.27
N VAL A 48 6.09 -3.17 -0.94
CA VAL A 48 6.62 -1.82 -1.21
C VAL A 48 5.74 -0.76 -0.53
N LEU A 49 4.42 -0.83 -0.70
CA LEU A 49 3.48 0.11 -0.08
C LEU A 49 3.62 0.15 1.44
N VAL A 50 3.63 -1.01 2.12
CA VAL A 50 3.77 -1.05 3.58
C VAL A 50 5.15 -0.56 4.05
N SER A 51 6.20 -0.81 3.25
CA SER A 51 7.53 -0.29 3.55
C SER A 51 7.62 1.22 3.38
N LEU A 52 6.92 1.79 2.40
CA LEU A 52 6.82 3.23 2.20
C LEU A 52 5.99 3.88 3.30
N ALA A 53 4.83 3.32 3.63
CA ALA A 53 3.96 3.82 4.70
C ALA A 53 4.70 3.88 6.05
N ALA A 54 5.59 2.93 6.33
CA ALA A 54 6.39 2.92 7.55
C ALA A 54 7.40 4.07 7.68
N VAL A 55 7.74 4.75 6.57
CA VAL A 55 8.73 5.84 6.55
C VAL A 55 8.21 7.13 5.93
N GLU A 56 6.95 7.16 5.51
CA GLU A 56 6.34 8.32 4.85
C GLU A 56 6.06 9.43 5.87
N THR A 57 6.50 10.64 5.53
CA THR A 57 6.30 11.83 6.38
C THR A 57 5.17 12.71 5.88
N GLU A 58 4.73 12.52 4.63
CA GLU A 58 3.65 13.28 4.03
C GLU A 58 2.31 12.59 4.26
N GLU A 59 1.45 13.22 5.06
CA GLU A 59 0.16 12.66 5.51
C GLU A 59 -0.72 12.17 4.36
N ASN A 60 -0.87 12.98 3.31
CA ASN A 60 -1.68 12.61 2.13
C ASN A 60 -1.10 11.42 1.35
N CYS A 61 0.23 11.25 1.35
CA CYS A 61 0.86 10.08 0.73
C CYS A 61 0.63 8.84 1.58
N LEU A 62 0.77 8.98 2.90
CA LEU A 62 0.55 7.90 3.85
C LEU A 62 -0.90 7.40 3.78
N GLU A 63 -1.87 8.32 3.76
CA GLU A 63 -3.29 8.01 3.55
C GLU A 63 -3.50 7.21 2.27
N ALA A 64 -3.00 7.70 1.13
CA ALA A 64 -3.15 7.03 -0.15
C ALA A 64 -2.50 5.63 -0.16
N GLN A 65 -1.34 5.47 0.47
CA GLN A 65 -0.64 4.18 0.59
C GLN A 65 -1.42 3.18 1.45
N LEU A 66 -1.95 3.61 2.61
CA LEU A 66 -2.77 2.78 3.48
C LEU A 66 -4.10 2.42 2.82
N ASN A 67 -4.72 3.37 2.11
CA ASN A 67 -5.93 3.12 1.32
C ASN A 67 -5.69 2.09 0.22
N ALA A 68 -4.56 2.18 -0.50
CA ALA A 68 -4.20 1.19 -1.52
C ALA A 68 -4.00 -0.21 -0.93
N LEU A 69 -3.34 -0.33 0.23
CA LEU A 69 -3.24 -1.59 0.96
C LEU A 69 -4.62 -2.12 1.36
N GLY A 70 -5.50 -1.25 1.85
CA GLY A 70 -6.87 -1.59 2.23
C GLY A 70 -7.68 -2.12 1.05
N ALA A 71 -7.64 -1.42 -0.09
CA ALA A 71 -8.33 -1.83 -1.31
C ALA A 71 -7.86 -3.20 -1.81
N MET A 72 -6.55 -3.51 -1.71
CA MET A 72 -6.06 -4.85 -2.05
C MET A 72 -6.71 -5.97 -1.23
N THR A 73 -7.06 -5.71 0.03
CA THR A 73 -7.72 -6.69 0.91
C THR A 73 -9.14 -7.04 0.47
N GLU A 74 -9.78 -6.21 -0.36
CA GLU A 74 -11.14 -6.49 -0.87
C GLU A 74 -11.17 -7.73 -1.79
N ARG A 75 -10.02 -8.09 -2.37
CA ARG A 75 -9.92 -9.17 -3.36
C ARG A 75 -8.79 -10.15 -3.13
N HIS A 76 -7.75 -9.73 -2.43
CA HIS A 76 -6.54 -10.51 -2.23
C HIS A 76 -6.23 -10.63 -0.74
N LEU A 77 -5.76 -11.80 -0.33
CA LEU A 77 -5.13 -11.92 0.98
C LEU A 77 -3.75 -11.26 0.91
N LEU A 78 -3.51 -10.31 1.81
CA LEU A 78 -2.18 -9.73 1.93
C LEU A 78 -1.18 -10.82 2.36
N PRO A 79 -0.01 -10.90 1.71
CA PRO A 79 1.00 -11.85 2.12
C PRO A 79 1.44 -11.60 3.55
N GLU A 80 1.76 -12.68 4.27
CA GLU A 80 2.22 -12.61 5.67
C GLU A 80 3.44 -11.68 5.84
N ALA A 81 4.32 -11.64 4.84
CA ALA A 81 5.47 -10.72 4.84
C ALA A 81 5.06 -9.24 4.87
N THR A 82 3.95 -8.88 4.22
CA THR A 82 3.36 -7.53 4.25
C THR A 82 2.72 -7.26 5.60
N LEU A 83 1.91 -8.20 6.11
CA LEU A 83 1.24 -8.05 7.41
C LEU A 83 2.24 -7.90 8.56
N ASN A 84 3.30 -8.71 8.58
CA ASN A 84 4.38 -8.60 9.58
C ASN A 84 5.09 -7.24 9.53
N ARG A 85 5.06 -6.54 8.40
CA ARG A 85 5.67 -5.22 8.25
C ARG A 85 4.74 -4.07 8.67
N LEU A 86 3.42 -4.28 8.77
CA LEU A 86 2.49 -3.26 9.28
C LEU A 86 2.95 -2.74 10.65
N GLU A 87 3.41 -3.62 11.54
CA GLU A 87 3.89 -3.25 12.87
C GLU A 87 4.98 -2.15 12.87
N SER A 88 5.76 -2.02 11.79
CA SER A 88 6.78 -0.99 11.65
C SER A 88 6.25 0.42 11.41
N ILE A 89 4.98 0.58 11.03
CA ILE A 89 4.34 1.90 10.86
C ILE A 89 4.15 2.60 12.21
N GLY A 90 3.95 1.83 13.28
CA GLY A 90 3.70 2.38 14.60
C GLY A 90 2.33 3.05 14.68
N ARG A 91 1.32 2.28 15.08
CA ARG A 91 -0.07 2.76 15.22
C ARG A 91 -0.17 4.04 16.07
N ASP A 92 0.55 4.13 17.19
CA ASP A 92 0.47 5.29 18.09
C ASP A 92 1.10 6.57 17.52
N SER A 93 1.89 6.47 16.46
CA SER A 93 2.43 7.64 15.75
C SER A 93 1.52 8.18 14.65
N LEU A 94 0.42 7.48 14.33
CA LEU A 94 -0.50 7.90 13.28
C LEU A 94 -1.50 8.95 13.80
N PRO A 95 -1.83 9.98 13.00
CA PRO A 95 -3.04 10.77 13.19
C PRO A 95 -4.27 9.86 13.26
N GLN A 96 -5.26 10.22 14.08
CA GLN A 96 -6.42 9.37 14.35
C GLN A 96 -7.14 8.87 13.07
N HIS A 97 -7.30 9.73 12.07
CA HIS A 97 -7.98 9.38 10.83
C HIS A 97 -7.18 8.36 9.99
N LEU A 98 -5.85 8.35 10.07
CA LEU A 98 -5.00 7.33 9.41
C LEU A 98 -4.92 6.04 10.22
N ALA A 99 -5.07 6.17 11.54
CA ALA A 99 -5.10 5.06 12.48
C ALA A 99 -6.24 4.07 12.14
N GLU A 100 -7.38 4.57 11.65
CA GLU A 100 -8.52 3.76 11.21
C GLU A 100 -8.18 2.84 10.02
N TYR A 101 -7.43 3.32 9.03
CA TYR A 101 -6.95 2.49 7.92
C TYR A 101 -6.00 1.39 8.41
N TYR A 102 -5.07 1.75 9.30
CA TYR A 102 -4.15 0.80 9.89
C TYR A 102 -4.88 -0.30 10.67
N ASP A 103 -5.85 0.07 11.50
CA ASP A 103 -6.61 -0.88 12.31
C ASP A 103 -7.36 -1.87 11.41
N GLY A 104 -8.00 -1.39 10.34
CA GLY A 104 -8.65 -2.24 9.36
C GLY A 104 -7.70 -3.24 8.70
N LEU A 105 -6.44 -2.85 8.45
CA LEU A 105 -5.41 -3.76 7.92
C LEU A 105 -4.95 -4.80 8.93
N VAL A 106 -4.89 -4.45 10.22
CA VAL A 106 -4.50 -5.39 11.28
C VAL A 106 -5.60 -6.41 11.54
N GLU A 107 -6.87 -6.01 11.50
CA GLU A 107 -8.01 -6.93 11.66
C GLU A 107 -8.01 -8.05 10.61
N GLN A 108 -7.45 -7.81 9.42
CA GLN A 108 -7.30 -8.82 8.36
C GLN A 108 -6.29 -9.92 8.70
N ARG A 109 -5.40 -9.71 9.69
CA ARG A 109 -4.41 -10.71 10.12
C ARG A 109 -5.05 -11.88 10.88
N ASP A 110 -6.24 -11.67 11.44
CA ASP A 110 -6.92 -12.62 12.34
C ASP A 110 -7.92 -13.54 11.61
N TRP A 111 -8.00 -13.46 10.27
CA TRP A 111 -8.85 -14.30 9.40
C TRP A 111 -8.03 -15.28 8.56
#